data_AF-A0A379LW52-F1
#
_entry.id   AF-A0A379LW52-F1
#
_cell.length_a   1.000
_cell.length_b   1.000
_cell.length_c   1.000
_cell.angle_alpha   90.00
_cell.angle_beta   90.00
_cell.angle_gamma   90.00
#
_symmetry.space_group_name_H-M   'P 1'
#
loop_
_entity.id
_entity.type
_entity.pdbx_description
1 polymer ?
#
loop_
_entity_poly.entity_id
_entity_poly.type
_entity_poly.pdbx_seq_one_letter_code
_entity_poly.pdbx_strand_id
1 'polypeptide(L)'
;MRSVSEGSTGTESTVYVVVMGCGRVGSAVATALVRLGHEVAVIDRDESAFGRLGDDFPGHTVLGMGFDRDVLISAGIERADAFAAVSSGDNSNIISTRVARETFGVERVVARIYDAKRAAAYERLGIPTVATVPWTTDRLLHALTHDSETARWRDPTGSVAIAEVNLHEGWVGRRVTDLEEATGSRVAFLIRFGTGLLPDRRTVLQADDSVYIAAVSGSVSEAITHAENPPVDEN
;
A
#
# COMPACT_ATOMS: atom_id res chain seq x y z
N MET A 1 46.00 -0.62 20.14
CA MET A 1 45.02 -0.22 21.16
C MET A 1 44.39 1.09 20.69
N ARG A 2 43.07 1.05 20.38
CA ARG A 2 42.18 2.16 19.98
C ARG A 2 42.52 2.85 18.63
N SER A 3 41.57 3.21 17.76
CA SER A 3 40.12 3.30 17.82
C SER A 3 39.59 3.23 16.38
N VAL A 4 38.60 2.37 16.12
CA VAL A 4 37.78 2.42 14.92
C VAL A 4 36.81 3.59 15.10
N SER A 5 36.76 4.52 14.15
CA SER A 5 35.74 5.56 14.09
C SER A 5 34.56 5.03 13.27
N GLU A 6 33.53 4.55 13.97
CA GLU A 6 32.18 4.47 13.45
C GLU A 6 31.59 5.89 13.38
N GLY A 7 30.84 6.21 12.32
CA GLY A 7 29.97 7.38 12.32
C GLY A 7 29.82 8.09 10.97
N SER A 8 28.94 7.57 10.11
CA SER A 8 28.10 8.45 9.28
C SER A 8 26.76 7.77 9.01
N THR A 9 25.93 7.64 10.05
CA THR A 9 24.49 7.42 9.90
C THR A 9 23.93 8.68 9.24
N GLY A 10 23.28 8.52 8.08
CA GLY A 10 22.68 9.61 7.34
C GLY A 10 21.71 10.39 8.22
N THR A 11 21.80 11.72 8.18
CA THR A 11 20.86 12.62 8.83
C THR A 11 19.46 12.34 8.29
N GLU A 12 18.60 11.66 9.04
CA GLU A 12 17.15 11.72 8.78
C GLU A 12 16.73 13.16 9.03
N SER A 13 16.47 13.90 7.96
CA SER A 13 15.94 15.25 8.04
C SER A 13 14.54 15.18 8.64
N THR A 14 14.34 15.79 9.81
CA THR A 14 13.00 16.05 10.35
C THR A 14 12.18 16.82 9.30
N VAL A 15 11.00 16.30 8.96
CA VAL A 15 10.07 16.93 8.02
C VAL A 15 8.83 17.44 8.76
N TYR A 16 8.22 18.49 8.22
CA TYR A 16 6.93 19.01 8.67
C TYR A 16 5.80 18.48 7.79
N VAL A 17 4.88 17.74 8.39
CA VAL A 17 3.77 17.10 7.69
C VAL A 17 2.43 17.64 8.17
N VAL A 18 1.59 18.07 7.24
CA VAL A 18 0.19 18.42 7.52
C VAL A 18 -0.72 17.25 7.15
N VAL A 19 -1.44 16.72 8.12
CA VAL A 19 -2.41 15.63 7.96
C VAL A 19 -3.82 16.19 8.06
N MET A 20 -4.64 15.96 7.05
CA MET A 20 -6.03 16.39 7.01
C MET A 20 -6.99 15.21 7.18
N GLY A 21 -7.80 15.28 8.23
CA GLY A 21 -8.69 14.24 8.74
C GLY A 21 -8.05 13.48 9.91
N CYS A 22 -8.61 13.60 11.11
CA CYS A 22 -8.23 12.91 12.34
C CYS A 22 -9.13 11.68 12.62
N GLY A 23 -9.59 10.99 11.57
CA GLY A 23 -10.23 9.69 11.69
C GLY A 23 -9.23 8.59 12.05
N ARG A 24 -9.68 7.32 12.03
CA ARG A 24 -8.81 6.15 12.32
C ARG A 24 -7.47 6.15 11.60
N VAL A 25 -7.47 6.51 10.31
CA VAL A 25 -6.25 6.50 9.48
C VAL A 25 -5.39 7.71 9.79
N GLY A 26 -5.95 8.92 9.82
CA GLY A 26 -5.14 10.11 10.05
C GLY A 26 -4.55 10.20 11.45
N SER A 27 -5.27 9.74 12.48
CA SER A 27 -4.69 9.65 13.82
C SER A 27 -3.53 8.63 13.86
N ALA A 28 -3.67 7.49 13.19
CA ALA A 28 -2.60 6.49 13.10
C ALA A 28 -1.37 7.01 12.34
N VAL A 29 -1.59 7.70 11.21
CA VAL A 29 -0.51 8.33 10.42
C VAL A 29 0.19 9.42 11.23
N ALA A 30 -0.56 10.32 11.86
CA ALA A 30 0.00 11.40 12.68
C ALA A 30 0.84 10.85 13.84
N THR A 31 0.33 9.88 14.59
CA THR A 31 1.07 9.24 15.68
C THR A 31 2.32 8.50 15.19
N ALA A 32 2.26 7.84 14.03
CA ALA A 32 3.42 7.18 13.44
C ALA A 32 4.51 8.18 13.04
N LEU A 33 4.14 9.29 12.39
CA LEU A 33 5.07 10.35 11.99
C LEU A 33 5.77 10.99 13.21
N VAL A 34 5.02 11.27 14.28
CA VAL A 34 5.59 11.76 15.54
C VAL A 34 6.58 10.76 16.13
N ARG A 35 6.26 9.46 16.12
CA ARG A 35 7.18 8.41 16.63
C ARG A 35 8.48 8.30 15.82
N LEU A 36 8.43 8.65 14.53
CA LEU A 36 9.59 8.74 13.64
C LEU A 36 10.37 10.05 13.81
N GLY A 37 9.97 10.93 14.75
CA GLY A 37 10.67 12.18 15.03
C GLY A 37 10.32 13.31 14.05
N HIS A 38 9.20 13.21 13.33
CA HIS A 38 8.71 14.27 12.44
C HIS A 38 7.75 15.22 13.15
N GLU A 39 7.70 16.47 12.67
CA GLU A 39 6.74 17.46 13.13
C GLU A 39 5.43 17.29 12.37
N VAL A 40 4.30 17.31 13.10
CA VAL A 40 2.99 17.02 12.52
C VAL A 40 1.98 18.06 12.94
N ALA A 41 1.21 18.55 11.97
CA ALA A 41 -0.06 19.24 12.22
C ALA A 41 -1.23 18.40 11.73
N VAL A 42 -2.32 18.36 12.50
CA VAL A 42 -3.52 17.58 12.20
C VAL A 42 -4.72 18.52 12.09
N ILE A 43 -5.41 18.48 10.95
CA ILE A 43 -6.63 19.26 10.69
C ILE A 43 -7.83 18.32 10.76
N ASP A 44 -8.86 18.66 11.54
CA ASP A 44 -10.18 18.03 11.42
C ASP A 44 -11.27 19.07 11.67
N ARG A 45 -12.46 18.85 11.11
CA ARG A 45 -13.63 19.71 11.33
C ARG A 45 -14.38 19.36 12.62
N ASP A 46 -14.16 18.16 13.14
CA ASP A 46 -14.78 17.64 14.36
C ASP A 46 -13.74 17.65 15.49
N GLU A 47 -13.95 18.53 16.46
CA GLU A 47 -13.07 18.68 17.62
C GLU A 47 -12.93 17.37 18.42
N SER A 48 -13.99 16.56 18.48
CA SER A 48 -13.97 15.28 19.20
C SER A 48 -13.02 14.25 18.55
N ALA A 49 -12.67 14.43 17.28
CA ALA A 49 -11.77 13.53 16.57
C ALA A 49 -10.33 13.58 17.12
N PHE A 50 -9.90 14.73 17.67
CA PHE A 50 -8.55 14.91 18.21
C PHE A 50 -8.27 14.05 19.44
N GLY A 51 -9.31 13.62 20.18
CA GLY A 51 -9.16 12.68 21.28
C GLY A 51 -8.52 11.33 20.88
N ARG A 52 -8.48 11.01 19.58
CA ARG A 52 -7.79 9.81 19.04
C ARG A 52 -6.27 9.92 19.04
N LEU A 53 -5.72 11.13 19.13
CA LEU A 53 -4.28 11.37 19.14
C LEU A 53 -3.67 11.09 20.52
N GLY A 54 -4.50 11.18 21.57
CA GLY A 54 -4.08 11.08 22.97
C GLY A 54 -3.65 12.44 23.54
N ASP A 55 -3.72 12.56 24.86
CA ASP A 55 -3.47 13.82 25.57
C ASP A 55 -2.02 14.32 25.43
N ASP A 56 -1.08 13.41 25.20
CA ASP A 56 0.36 13.70 25.07
C ASP A 56 0.82 13.89 23.61
N PHE A 57 -0.10 14.08 22.67
CA PHE A 57 0.29 14.30 21.27
C PHE A 57 1.07 15.62 21.13
N PRO A 58 2.35 15.58 20.72
CA PRO A 58 3.20 16.77 20.68
C PRO A 58 2.99 17.64 19.42
N GLY A 59 2.17 17.17 18.48
CA GLY A 59 1.88 17.89 17.24
C GLY A 59 0.79 18.94 17.41
N HIS A 60 0.60 19.76 16.37
CA HIS A 60 -0.37 20.85 16.38
C HIS A 60 -1.74 20.39 15.87
N THR A 61 -2.83 20.69 16.56
CA THR A 61 -4.19 20.37 16.11
C THR A 61 -4.92 21.63 15.66
N VAL A 62 -5.58 21.60 14.50
CA VAL A 62 -6.32 22.73 13.93
C VAL A 62 -7.76 22.32 13.64
N LEU A 63 -8.71 22.98 14.29
CA LEU A 63 -10.14 22.79 14.03
C LEU A 63 -10.56 23.57 12.78
N GLY A 64 -11.05 22.88 11.75
CA GLY A 64 -11.54 23.56 10.54
C GLY A 64 -11.75 22.65 9.33
N MET A 65 -12.20 23.27 8.24
CA MET A 65 -12.39 22.58 6.97
C MET A 65 -11.05 22.48 6.23
N GLY A 66 -10.59 21.26 5.95
CA GLY A 66 -9.27 21.00 5.39
C GLY A 66 -9.01 21.45 3.93
N PHE A 67 -9.97 22.12 3.30
CA PHE A 67 -9.80 22.78 2.00
C PHE A 67 -9.89 24.31 2.11
N ASP A 68 -10.17 24.83 3.30
CA ASP A 68 -10.16 26.26 3.58
C ASP A 68 -8.72 26.75 3.66
N ARG A 69 -8.44 27.84 2.95
CA ARG A 69 -7.10 28.43 2.86
C ARG A 69 -6.61 28.87 4.24
N ASP A 70 -7.46 29.50 5.04
CA ASP A 70 -7.04 30.08 6.32
C ASP A 70 -6.75 28.98 7.35
N VAL A 71 -7.49 27.86 7.27
CA VAL A 71 -7.25 26.67 8.08
C VAL A 71 -5.92 26.01 7.70
N LEU A 72 -5.63 25.89 6.40
CA LEU A 72 -4.35 25.34 5.92
C LEU A 72 -3.15 26.21 6.36
N ILE A 73 -3.28 27.53 6.26
CA ILE A 73 -2.25 28.47 6.75
C ILE A 73 -2.06 28.32 8.27
N SER A 74 -3.15 28.23 9.03
CA SER A 74 -3.10 28.03 10.48
C SER A 74 -2.40 26.72 10.86
N ALA A 75 -2.53 25.67 10.04
CA ALA A 75 -1.82 24.41 10.20
C ALA A 75 -0.34 24.47 9.76
N GLY A 76 0.14 25.60 9.26
CA GLY A 76 1.52 25.79 8.82
C GLY A 76 1.81 25.16 7.46
N ILE A 77 0.84 25.09 6.55
CA ILE A 77 1.03 24.48 5.22
C ILE A 77 2.17 25.14 4.41
N GLU A 78 2.46 26.43 4.63
CA GLU A 78 3.47 27.19 3.88
C GLU A 78 4.90 26.71 4.14
N ARG A 79 5.14 26.02 5.26
CA ARG A 79 6.43 25.38 5.59
C ARG A 79 6.40 23.87 5.46
N ALA A 80 5.31 23.30 4.94
CA ALA A 80 5.11 21.86 4.93
C ALA A 80 5.91 21.19 3.83
N ASP A 81 6.70 20.18 4.22
CA ASP A 81 7.38 19.29 3.29
C ASP A 81 6.41 18.30 2.65
N ALA A 82 5.34 17.95 3.37
CA ALA A 82 4.33 17.01 2.88
C ALA A 82 2.92 17.32 3.39
N PHE A 83 1.93 16.92 2.60
CA PHE A 83 0.51 17.02 2.92
C PHE A 83 -0.21 15.69 2.67
N ALA A 84 -0.99 15.21 3.64
CA ALA A 84 -1.75 13.97 3.53
C ALA A 84 -3.23 14.21 3.84
N ALA A 85 -4.10 14.09 2.85
CA ALA A 85 -5.55 14.15 3.04
C ALA A 85 -6.16 12.75 3.16
N VAL A 86 -6.59 12.39 4.36
CA VAL A 86 -7.04 11.05 4.76
C VAL A 86 -8.42 11.06 5.41
N SER A 87 -9.22 12.12 5.16
CA SER A 87 -10.60 12.21 5.62
C SER A 87 -11.52 11.21 4.91
N SER A 88 -12.77 11.12 5.35
CA SER A 88 -13.81 10.30 4.70
C SER A 88 -14.36 10.90 3.40
N GLY A 89 -14.01 12.14 3.05
CA GLY A 89 -14.55 12.84 1.88
C GLY A 89 -13.56 12.86 0.72
N ASP A 90 -13.79 12.04 -0.31
CA ASP A 90 -12.94 11.97 -1.50
C ASP A 90 -12.77 13.35 -2.18
N ASN A 91 -13.87 14.09 -2.36
CA ASN A 91 -13.82 15.44 -2.94
C ASN A 91 -12.97 16.38 -2.08
N SER A 92 -13.15 16.35 -0.75
CA SER A 92 -12.35 17.18 0.16
C SER A 92 -10.87 16.80 0.09
N ASN A 93 -10.55 15.51 -0.01
CA ASN A 93 -9.17 15.04 -0.10
C ASN A 93 -8.51 15.48 -1.41
N ILE A 94 -9.21 15.41 -2.54
CA ILE A 94 -8.67 15.88 -3.83
C ILE A 94 -8.49 17.40 -3.84
N ILE A 95 -9.52 18.15 -3.44
CA ILE A 95 -9.47 19.62 -3.50
C ILE A 95 -8.37 20.16 -2.59
N SER A 96 -8.30 19.67 -1.34
CA SER A 96 -7.25 20.09 -0.40
C SER A 96 -5.83 19.76 -0.88
N THR A 97 -5.62 18.55 -1.41
CA THR A 97 -4.33 18.10 -1.94
C THR A 97 -3.92 18.95 -3.13
N ARG A 98 -4.88 19.31 -3.98
CA ARG A 98 -4.65 20.22 -5.10
C ARG A 98 -4.30 21.63 -4.62
N VAL A 99 -5.02 22.17 -3.64
CA VAL A 99 -4.71 23.49 -3.05
C VAL A 99 -3.33 23.49 -2.41
N ALA A 100 -2.99 22.45 -1.62
CA ALA A 100 -1.66 22.30 -1.00
C ALA A 100 -0.54 22.32 -2.06
N ARG A 101 -0.72 21.64 -3.19
CA ARG A 101 0.29 21.60 -4.24
C ARG A 101 0.34 22.84 -5.12
N GLU A 102 -0.81 23.25 -5.68
CA GLU A 102 -0.88 24.31 -6.69
C GLU A 102 -0.81 25.71 -6.07
N THR A 103 -1.34 25.90 -4.85
CA THR A 103 -1.38 27.21 -4.18
C THR A 103 -0.20 27.39 -3.22
N PHE A 104 0.16 26.34 -2.47
CA PHE A 104 1.18 26.43 -1.43
C PHE A 104 2.51 25.76 -1.81
N GLY A 105 2.59 25.13 -3.00
CA GLY A 105 3.85 24.57 -3.51
C GLY A 105 4.34 23.31 -2.79
N VAL A 106 3.49 22.65 -2.00
CA VAL A 106 3.87 21.39 -1.33
C VAL A 106 4.10 20.32 -2.39
N GLU A 107 5.33 19.83 -2.52
CA GLU A 107 5.68 18.86 -3.57
C GLU A 107 5.17 17.46 -3.27
N ARG A 108 5.22 17.05 -1.99
CA ARG A 108 4.84 15.70 -1.54
C ARG A 108 3.43 15.71 -1.00
N VAL A 109 2.47 15.37 -1.85
CA VAL A 109 1.05 15.35 -1.47
C VAL A 109 0.44 13.98 -1.69
N VAL A 110 -0.43 13.55 -0.78
CA VAL A 110 -1.16 12.29 -0.88
C VAL A 110 -2.64 12.51 -0.58
N ALA A 111 -3.51 12.00 -1.44
CA ALA A 111 -4.95 11.98 -1.21
C ALA A 111 -5.44 10.53 -1.09
N ARG A 112 -6.12 10.22 0.01
CA ARG A 112 -6.85 8.96 0.15
C ARG A 112 -8.16 9.05 -0.61
N ILE A 113 -8.43 8.09 -1.49
CA ILE A 113 -9.67 8.01 -2.26
C ILE A 113 -10.35 6.66 -2.02
N TYR A 114 -11.64 6.67 -1.72
CA TYR A 114 -12.44 5.47 -1.56
C TYR A 114 -12.95 4.94 -2.90
N ASP A 115 -13.35 5.81 -3.82
CA ASP A 115 -13.78 5.41 -5.17
C ASP A 115 -12.56 5.15 -6.10
N ALA A 116 -12.28 3.88 -6.38
CA ALA A 116 -11.14 3.48 -7.22
C ALA A 116 -11.21 4.01 -8.66
N LYS A 117 -12.41 4.17 -9.24
CA LYS A 117 -12.57 4.75 -10.59
C LYS A 117 -12.19 6.23 -10.60
N ARG A 118 -12.48 6.93 -9.51
CA ARG A 118 -12.07 8.32 -9.31
C ARG A 118 -10.57 8.44 -9.07
N ALA A 119 -9.97 7.55 -8.28
CA ALA A 119 -8.53 7.56 -8.00
C ALA A 119 -7.70 7.54 -9.31
N ALA A 120 -8.01 6.61 -10.22
CA ALA A 120 -7.34 6.52 -11.52
C ALA A 120 -7.53 7.77 -12.40
N ALA A 121 -8.71 8.41 -12.34
CA ALA A 121 -8.95 9.67 -13.05
C ALA A 121 -8.13 10.83 -12.46
N TYR A 122 -7.96 10.88 -11.14
CA TYR A 122 -7.22 11.94 -10.45
C TYR A 122 -5.70 11.80 -10.56
N GLU A 123 -5.16 10.57 -10.66
CA GLU A 123 -3.74 10.35 -10.98
C GLU A 123 -3.37 10.91 -12.35
N ARG A 124 -4.26 10.79 -13.34
CA ARG A 124 -4.08 11.39 -14.68
C ARG A 124 -4.09 12.92 -14.65
N LEU A 125 -4.64 13.51 -13.60
CA LEU A 125 -4.59 14.96 -13.33
C LEU A 125 -3.34 15.36 -12.51
N GLY A 126 -2.41 14.42 -12.31
CA GLY A 126 -1.12 14.67 -11.70
C GLY A 126 -1.10 14.56 -10.18
N ILE A 127 -2.19 14.20 -9.51
CA ILE A 127 -2.24 14.09 -8.04
C ILE A 127 -1.87 12.65 -7.62
N PRO A 128 -0.80 12.43 -6.82
CA PRO A 128 -0.53 11.11 -6.26
C PRO A 128 -1.68 10.69 -5.32
N THR A 129 -2.36 9.59 -5.65
CA THR A 129 -3.49 9.09 -4.85
C THR A 129 -3.14 7.76 -4.18
N VAL A 130 -3.73 7.51 -3.01
CA VAL A 130 -3.74 6.18 -2.38
C VAL A 130 -5.20 5.72 -2.34
N ALA A 131 -5.57 4.84 -3.27
CA ALA A 131 -6.90 4.24 -3.29
C ALA A 131 -7.03 3.21 -2.16
N THR A 132 -8.03 3.35 -1.28
CA THR A 132 -8.24 2.37 -0.20
C THR A 132 -8.97 1.11 -0.63
N VAL A 133 -9.48 1.05 -1.86
CA VAL A 133 -10.52 0.08 -2.24
C VAL A 133 -10.34 -0.61 -3.60
N PRO A 134 -9.14 -1.08 -4.01
CA PRO A 134 -9.11 -2.22 -4.93
C PRO A 134 -9.79 -3.45 -4.30
N TRP A 135 -9.68 -3.60 -2.97
CA TRP A 135 -10.03 -4.82 -2.25
C TRP A 135 -11.53 -5.06 -2.04
N THR A 136 -12.37 -4.04 -1.82
CA THR A 136 -13.79 -4.28 -1.47
C THR A 136 -14.65 -4.61 -2.69
N THR A 137 -14.36 -4.04 -3.87
CA THR A 137 -15.06 -4.41 -5.11
C THR A 137 -14.70 -5.83 -5.53
N ASP A 138 -13.42 -6.19 -5.44
CA ASP A 138 -12.95 -7.56 -5.66
C ASP A 138 -13.63 -8.50 -4.65
N ARG A 139 -13.65 -8.16 -3.36
CA ARG A 139 -14.31 -8.96 -2.31
C ARG A 139 -15.85 -9.06 -2.47
N LEU A 140 -16.51 -8.04 -3.01
CA LEU A 140 -17.95 -8.08 -3.34
C LEU A 140 -18.21 -8.93 -4.58
N LEU A 141 -17.36 -8.82 -5.61
CA LEU A 141 -17.39 -9.72 -6.75
C LEU A 141 -17.14 -11.16 -6.28
N HIS A 142 -16.15 -11.42 -5.42
CA HIS A 142 -15.85 -12.73 -4.85
C HIS A 142 -17.04 -13.33 -4.08
N ALA A 143 -17.69 -12.51 -3.24
CA ALA A 143 -18.89 -12.92 -2.51
C ALA A 143 -20.07 -13.25 -3.43
N LEU A 144 -20.09 -12.69 -4.65
CA LEU A 144 -21.12 -12.92 -5.66
C LEU A 144 -20.74 -14.01 -6.68
N THR A 145 -19.45 -14.28 -6.90
CA THR A 145 -18.95 -15.18 -7.95
C THR A 145 -18.43 -16.53 -7.44
N HIS A 146 -18.38 -16.76 -6.12
CA HIS A 146 -17.78 -17.97 -5.52
C HIS A 146 -16.31 -18.20 -5.93
N ASP A 147 -15.60 -17.16 -6.35
CA ASP A 147 -14.17 -17.26 -6.62
C ASP A 147 -13.47 -17.27 -5.24
N SER A 148 -12.92 -18.43 -4.88
CA SER A 148 -12.15 -18.65 -3.65
C SER A 148 -11.01 -17.63 -3.52
N GLU A 149 -10.46 -17.49 -2.31
CA GLU A 149 -9.38 -16.56 -1.91
C GLU A 149 -8.05 -16.82 -2.63
N THR A 150 -8.04 -16.70 -3.95
CA THR A 150 -6.96 -17.13 -4.82
C THR A 150 -5.85 -16.08 -4.80
N ALA A 151 -6.21 -14.79 -4.89
CA ALA A 151 -5.24 -13.68 -4.92
C ALA A 151 -4.97 -13.09 -3.51
N ARG A 152 -3.70 -13.12 -3.09
CA ARG A 152 -3.17 -12.49 -1.87
C ARG A 152 -2.82 -11.01 -2.08
N TRP A 153 -2.69 -10.56 -3.31
CA TRP A 153 -2.44 -9.15 -3.68
C TRP A 153 -2.83 -8.91 -5.15
N ARG A 154 -3.19 -7.67 -5.50
CA ARG A 154 -3.38 -7.22 -6.90
C ARG A 154 -2.75 -5.86 -7.12
N ASP A 155 -2.31 -5.62 -8.35
CA ASP A 155 -1.87 -4.29 -8.76
C ASP A 155 -3.06 -3.31 -8.83
N PRO A 156 -2.83 -1.99 -8.73
CA PRO A 156 -3.92 -0.99 -8.71
C PRO A 156 -4.81 -0.98 -9.96
N THR A 157 -4.29 -1.40 -11.12
CA THR A 157 -5.08 -1.52 -12.37
C THR A 157 -5.90 -2.80 -12.42
N GLY A 158 -5.60 -3.76 -11.55
CA GLY A 158 -6.23 -5.08 -11.53
C GLY A 158 -5.83 -5.97 -12.71
N SER A 159 -4.72 -5.67 -13.39
CA SER A 159 -4.18 -6.41 -14.52
C SER A 159 -3.27 -7.58 -14.10
N VAL A 160 -2.69 -7.52 -12.90
CA VAL A 160 -1.81 -8.55 -12.34
C VAL A 160 -2.22 -8.85 -10.89
N ALA A 161 -2.25 -10.14 -10.55
CA ALA A 161 -2.49 -10.62 -9.19
C ALA A 161 -1.34 -11.50 -8.71
N ILE A 162 -1.04 -11.45 -7.42
CA ILE A 162 -0.21 -12.42 -6.74
C ILE A 162 -1.11 -13.35 -5.93
N ALA A 163 -0.89 -14.65 -6.07
CA ALA A 163 -1.73 -15.70 -5.53
C ALA A 163 -0.87 -16.77 -4.87
N GLU A 164 -1.32 -17.28 -3.72
CA GLU A 164 -0.68 -18.43 -3.08
C GLU A 164 -1.21 -19.71 -3.73
N VAL A 165 -0.31 -20.62 -4.10
CA VAL A 165 -0.68 -21.87 -4.77
C VAL A 165 -0.38 -23.06 -3.88
N ASN A 166 -1.32 -24.00 -3.84
CA ASN A 166 -1.07 -25.32 -3.28
C ASN A 166 -0.39 -26.16 -4.35
N LEU A 167 0.86 -26.55 -4.15
CA LEU A 167 1.58 -27.38 -5.10
C LEU A 167 1.18 -28.84 -4.93
N HIS A 168 0.85 -29.49 -6.05
CA HIS A 168 0.81 -30.95 -6.11
C HIS A 168 2.19 -31.55 -5.79
N GLU A 169 2.24 -32.68 -5.09
CA GLU A 169 3.49 -33.36 -4.70
C GLU A 169 4.40 -33.67 -5.90
N GLY A 170 3.81 -33.86 -7.10
CA GLY A 170 4.54 -34.10 -8.34
C GLY A 170 5.43 -32.94 -8.82
N TRP A 171 5.23 -31.73 -8.30
CA TRP A 171 6.09 -30.57 -8.55
C TRP A 171 7.36 -30.58 -7.69
N VAL A 172 7.38 -31.34 -6.59
CA VAL A 172 8.54 -31.42 -5.70
C VAL A 172 9.73 -32.01 -6.46
N GLY A 173 10.87 -31.32 -6.39
CA GLY A 173 12.09 -31.68 -7.12
C GLY A 173 12.18 -31.11 -8.53
N ARG A 174 11.12 -30.47 -9.06
CA ARG A 174 11.16 -29.74 -10.33
C ARG A 174 11.63 -28.30 -10.16
N ARG A 175 12.05 -27.67 -11.26
CA ARG A 175 12.46 -26.26 -11.22
C ARG A 175 11.22 -25.37 -11.19
N VAL A 176 11.38 -24.19 -10.59
CA VAL A 176 10.35 -23.15 -10.65
C VAL A 176 9.97 -22.79 -12.08
N THR A 177 10.90 -22.87 -13.03
CA THR A 177 10.65 -22.58 -14.45
C THR A 177 9.63 -23.53 -15.07
N ASP A 178 9.65 -24.79 -14.66
CA ASP A 178 8.76 -25.82 -15.20
C ASP A 178 7.32 -25.54 -14.75
N LEU A 179 7.16 -25.05 -13.51
CA LEU A 179 5.88 -24.59 -12.98
C LEU A 179 5.40 -23.31 -13.67
N GLU A 180 6.29 -22.34 -13.90
CA GLU A 180 5.97 -21.09 -14.61
C GLU A 180 5.45 -21.36 -16.03
N GLU A 181 6.11 -22.26 -16.76
CA GLU A 181 5.72 -22.66 -18.11
C GLU A 181 4.35 -23.36 -18.12
N ALA A 182 4.13 -24.31 -17.21
CA ALA A 182 2.87 -25.05 -17.15
C ALA A 182 1.67 -24.20 -16.71
N THR A 183 1.90 -23.21 -15.85
CA THR A 183 0.83 -22.35 -15.31
C THR A 183 0.64 -21.06 -16.12
N GLY A 184 1.54 -20.73 -17.05
CA GLY A 184 1.54 -19.45 -17.75
C GLY A 184 1.74 -18.25 -16.79
N SER A 185 2.37 -18.49 -15.64
CA SER A 185 2.54 -17.51 -14.56
C SER A 185 4.02 -17.32 -14.21
N ARG A 186 4.32 -16.40 -13.29
CA ARG A 186 5.68 -16.18 -12.78
C ARG A 186 5.73 -16.48 -11.30
N VAL A 187 6.69 -17.26 -10.81
CA VAL A 187 6.87 -17.40 -9.36
C VAL A 187 7.49 -16.11 -8.83
N ALA A 188 6.77 -15.41 -7.95
CA ALA A 188 7.20 -14.15 -7.36
C ALA A 188 8.16 -14.39 -6.19
N PHE A 189 7.76 -15.26 -5.26
CA PHE A 189 8.56 -15.70 -4.11
C PHE A 189 8.03 -17.02 -3.57
N LEU A 190 8.81 -17.67 -2.71
CA LEU A 190 8.38 -18.83 -1.93
C LEU A 190 8.73 -18.64 -0.46
N ILE A 191 8.00 -19.29 0.43
CA ILE A 191 8.31 -19.35 1.86
C ILE A 191 8.75 -20.78 2.17
N ARG A 192 9.98 -20.92 2.65
CA ARG A 192 10.58 -22.20 3.04
C ARG A 192 11.03 -22.13 4.48
N PHE A 193 10.53 -23.04 5.31
CA PHE A 193 10.78 -23.03 6.77
C PHE A 193 10.49 -21.65 7.41
N GLY A 194 9.41 -20.98 6.97
CA GLY A 194 9.01 -19.66 7.46
C GLY A 194 9.85 -18.49 6.95
N THR A 195 10.83 -18.72 6.07
CA THR A 195 11.68 -17.67 5.50
C THR A 195 11.32 -17.43 4.03
N GLY A 196 11.10 -16.17 3.66
CA GLY A 196 10.86 -15.79 2.26
C GLY A 196 12.13 -15.86 1.42
N LEU A 197 12.01 -16.42 0.22
CA LEU A 197 13.09 -16.55 -0.75
C LEU A 197 12.62 -16.08 -2.13
N LEU A 198 13.47 -15.34 -2.83
CA LEU A 198 13.27 -14.97 -4.23
C LEU A 198 13.87 -16.05 -5.13
N PRO A 199 13.06 -16.78 -5.92
CA PRO A 199 13.55 -17.86 -6.75
C PRO A 199 14.32 -17.31 -7.96
N ASP A 200 15.40 -18.00 -8.30
CA ASP A 200 16.07 -17.87 -9.59
C ASP A 200 15.64 -19.00 -10.55
N ARG A 201 16.11 -18.95 -11.81
CA ARG A 201 15.80 -19.99 -12.81
C ARG A 201 16.28 -21.39 -12.45
N ARG A 202 17.17 -21.52 -11.45
CA ARG A 202 17.74 -22.80 -11.01
C ARG A 202 17.05 -23.34 -9.76
N THR A 203 16.19 -22.53 -9.14
CA THR A 203 15.53 -22.85 -7.88
C THR A 203 14.63 -24.06 -8.06
N VAL A 204 14.77 -25.01 -7.15
CA VAL A 204 14.04 -26.27 -7.14
C VAL A 204 12.96 -26.20 -6.05
N LEU A 205 11.75 -26.58 -6.42
CA LEU A 205 10.60 -26.67 -5.52
C LEU A 205 10.81 -27.82 -4.53
N GLN A 206 10.56 -27.56 -3.26
CA GLN A 206 10.67 -28.53 -2.18
C GLN A 206 9.31 -28.83 -1.58
N ALA A 207 9.21 -29.97 -0.90
CA ALA A 207 8.06 -30.27 -0.07
C ALA A 207 7.90 -29.16 0.99
N ASP A 208 6.66 -28.83 1.31
CA ASP A 208 6.26 -27.78 2.27
C ASP A 208 6.64 -26.34 1.88
N ASP A 209 7.09 -26.09 0.65
CA ASP A 209 7.22 -24.72 0.14
C ASP A 209 5.82 -24.09 -0.02
N SER A 210 5.61 -22.91 0.56
CA SER A 210 4.46 -22.07 0.21
C SER A 210 4.84 -21.19 -0.97
N VAL A 211 4.23 -21.41 -2.13
CA VAL A 211 4.63 -20.75 -3.39
C VAL A 211 3.63 -19.68 -3.78
N TYR A 212 4.16 -18.52 -4.18
CA TYR A 212 3.36 -17.37 -4.58
C TYR A 212 3.65 -17.05 -6.05
N ILE A 213 2.62 -17.11 -6.88
CA ILE A 213 2.71 -16.81 -8.31
C ILE A 213 2.12 -15.44 -8.62
N ALA A 214 2.68 -14.76 -9.59
CA ALA A 214 2.13 -13.58 -10.24
C ALA A 214 1.54 -13.99 -11.60
N ALA A 215 0.26 -13.68 -11.80
CA ALA A 215 -0.47 -14.02 -13.02
C ALA A 215 -1.31 -12.82 -13.50
N VAL A 216 -1.59 -12.78 -14.81
CA VAL A 216 -2.47 -11.77 -15.40
C VAL A 216 -3.91 -12.00 -14.94
N SER A 217 -4.66 -10.92 -14.79
CA SER A 217 -6.07 -10.95 -14.40
C SER A 217 -6.89 -11.82 -15.37
N GLY A 218 -7.66 -12.76 -14.82
CA GLY A 218 -8.42 -13.75 -15.58
C GLY A 218 -7.75 -15.11 -15.70
N SER A 219 -6.41 -15.22 -15.59
CA SER A 219 -5.70 -16.52 -15.64
C SER A 219 -5.28 -17.05 -14.27
N VAL A 220 -5.52 -16.30 -13.20
CA VAL A 220 -5.10 -16.65 -11.83
C VAL A 220 -5.70 -17.98 -11.38
N SER A 221 -7.00 -18.17 -11.58
CA SER A 221 -7.70 -19.41 -11.17
C SER A 221 -7.25 -20.62 -12.00
N GLU A 222 -6.97 -20.42 -13.29
CA GLU A 222 -6.39 -21.46 -14.15
C GLU A 222 -4.98 -21.84 -13.71
N ALA A 223 -4.13 -20.85 -13.43
CA ALA A 223 -2.77 -21.07 -12.97
C ALA A 223 -2.72 -21.84 -11.64
N ILE A 224 -3.63 -21.55 -10.71
CA ILE A 224 -3.76 -22.31 -9.46
C ILE A 224 -4.25 -23.73 -9.70
N THR A 225 -5.26 -23.90 -10.55
CA THR A 225 -5.74 -25.22 -10.93
C THR A 225 -4.61 -26.06 -11.54
N HIS A 226 -3.76 -25.46 -12.39
CA HIS A 226 -2.62 -26.16 -12.97
C HIS A 226 -1.54 -26.52 -11.94
N ALA A 227 -1.28 -25.66 -10.96
CA ALA A 227 -0.32 -25.94 -9.88
C ALA A 227 -0.80 -27.05 -8.92
N GLU A 228 -2.12 -27.16 -8.71
CA GLU A 228 -2.76 -28.20 -7.88
C GLU A 228 -2.81 -29.57 -8.55
N ASN A 229 -2.62 -29.62 -9.87
CA ASN A 229 -2.55 -30.86 -10.63
C ASN A 229 -1.09 -31.32 -10.79
N PRO A 230 -0.84 -32.62 -11.02
CA PRO A 230 0.49 -33.10 -11.32
C PRO A 230 1.03 -32.44 -12.61
N PRO A 231 2.34 -32.21 -12.69
CA PRO A 231 2.98 -31.74 -13.91
C PRO A 231 2.64 -32.68 -15.07
N VAL A 232 2.24 -32.09 -16.19
CA VAL A 232 2.01 -32.84 -17.42
C VAL A 232 3.39 -33.24 -17.95
N ASP A 233 3.74 -34.51 -17.81
CA ASP A 233 4.98 -35.01 -18.41
C ASP A 233 4.80 -35.02 -19.94
N GLU A 234 5.51 -34.13 -20.63
CA GLU A 234 5.71 -34.26 -22.07
C GLU A 234 6.51 -35.54 -22.31
N ASN A 235 5.84 -36.50 -22.92
CA ASN A 235 6.37 -37.81 -23.30
C ASN A 235 7.38 -37.68 -24.45
#